data_AF-A0A7C8AJ66-F1
#
_entry.id   AF-A0A7C8AJ66-F1
#
_cell.length_a   1.000
_cell.length_b   1.000
_cell.length_c   1.000
_cell.angle_alpha   90.00
_cell.angle_beta   90.00
_cell.angle_gamma   90.00
#
_symmetry.space_group_name_H-M   'P 1'
#
loop_
_entity.id
_entity.type
_entity.pdbx_description
1 polymer ?
#
loop_
_entity_poly.entity_id
_entity_poly.type
_entity_poly.pdbx_seq_one_letter_code
_entity_poly.pdbx_strand_id
1 'polypeptide(L)'
;MTNFEKQIADHQVGWRESNIATKEMGIQNGLKRPWILPAYLWKEGLWERIKDSLPEYLKKEKVQRHRGCHNLKSSWILCANLYFPFGEDKQLLSGFLNKFVSDKISTVDRIELEYSEGGELNPAELLGEPQGTRGANQTSPDVAFIVNGGRGLVLTENKYTEHSFYPCSGRKTEHCNPDIKRCLDIEKVLSDPKETCYMSNWEDGKRTNRKYWDFIKFSDGAARILKGCPAAMAGYQLFRQQALAEGIAERGNYDFVISCVAYDNKNQTLISCLKSTGIDDFRAEWSNLFDGKAGFKSFSHQQFVTWIRENGSGNKWKDWLSYVKNRYGY
;
A
#
# COMPACT_ATOMS: atom_id res chain seq x y z
N MET A 1 7.86 -20.41 16.44
CA MET A 1 7.06 -19.89 15.32
C MET A 1 7.94 -19.86 14.09
N THR A 2 7.51 -20.48 13.00
CA THR A 2 8.19 -20.39 11.70
C THR A 2 8.18 -18.95 11.20
N ASN A 3 9.30 -18.48 10.66
CA ASN A 3 9.39 -17.16 10.04
C ASN A 3 8.49 -17.13 8.79
N PHE A 4 7.40 -16.35 8.83
CA PHE A 4 6.43 -16.19 7.74
C PHE A 4 7.11 -15.88 6.40
N GLU A 5 8.11 -14.98 6.41
CA GLU A 5 8.84 -14.61 5.21
C GLU A 5 9.57 -15.81 4.58
N LYS A 6 10.15 -16.68 5.41
CA LYS A 6 10.81 -17.90 4.96
C LYS A 6 9.80 -18.88 4.37
N GLN A 7 8.65 -19.07 5.01
CA GLN A 7 7.60 -19.95 4.49
C GLN A 7 7.12 -19.50 3.11
N ILE A 8 6.89 -18.20 2.94
CA ILE A 8 6.51 -17.65 1.64
C ILE A 8 7.66 -17.83 0.64
N ALA A 9 8.92 -17.58 1.01
CA ALA A 9 10.05 -17.81 0.13
C ALA A 9 10.12 -19.26 -0.36
N ASP A 10 10.02 -20.24 0.53
CA ASP A 10 10.04 -21.67 0.20
C ASP A 10 8.86 -22.03 -0.74
N HIS A 11 7.66 -21.51 -0.45
CA HIS A 11 6.49 -21.69 -1.33
C HIS A 11 6.71 -21.10 -2.73
N GLN A 12 7.31 -19.90 -2.83
CA GLN A 12 7.58 -19.26 -4.12
C GLN A 12 8.66 -19.97 -4.93
N VAL A 13 9.63 -20.61 -4.28
CA VAL A 13 10.61 -21.46 -4.97
C VAL A 13 9.90 -22.67 -5.59
N GLY A 14 9.08 -23.39 -4.83
CA GLY A 14 8.34 -24.55 -5.35
C GLY A 14 7.36 -24.18 -6.47
N TRP A 15 6.67 -23.04 -6.35
CA TRP A 15 5.82 -22.53 -7.44
C TRP A 15 6.64 -22.24 -8.70
N ARG A 16 7.77 -21.50 -8.57
CA ARG A 16 8.64 -21.18 -9.71
C ARG A 16 9.14 -22.43 -10.42
N GLU A 17 9.60 -23.42 -9.67
CA GLU A 17 10.14 -24.66 -10.22
C GLU A 17 9.13 -25.44 -11.07
N SER A 18 7.85 -25.32 -10.72
CA SER A 18 6.74 -26.02 -11.36
C SER A 18 6.10 -25.24 -12.52
N ASN A 19 6.25 -23.92 -12.56
CA ASN A 19 5.53 -23.06 -13.51
C ASN A 19 6.44 -22.30 -14.48
N ILE A 20 7.74 -22.18 -14.17
CA ILE A 20 8.70 -21.45 -15.00
C ILE A 20 9.65 -22.44 -15.67
N ALA A 21 9.67 -22.42 -17.00
CA ALA A 21 10.45 -23.36 -17.81
C ALA A 21 11.96 -23.23 -17.55
N THR A 22 12.47 -22.00 -17.42
CA THR A 22 13.90 -21.78 -17.15
C THR A 22 14.24 -22.00 -15.67
N LYS A 23 15.42 -22.59 -15.43
CA LYS A 23 16.02 -22.69 -14.09
C LYS A 23 16.89 -21.48 -13.74
N GLU A 24 17.11 -20.55 -14.67
CA GLU A 24 17.87 -19.31 -14.46
C GLU A 24 17.28 -18.48 -13.31
N MET A 25 18.11 -18.14 -12.32
CA MET A 25 17.72 -17.28 -11.20
C MET A 25 17.89 -15.81 -11.57
N GLY A 26 16.91 -14.99 -11.20
CA GLY A 26 17.02 -13.55 -11.30
C GLY A 26 17.86 -12.93 -10.17
N ILE A 27 18.14 -11.64 -10.33
CA ILE A 27 18.98 -10.84 -9.44
C ILE A 27 18.15 -9.69 -8.85
N GLN A 28 18.31 -9.45 -7.55
CA GLN A 28 17.82 -8.24 -6.89
C GLN A 28 18.85 -7.77 -5.88
N ASN A 29 19.15 -6.47 -5.89
CA ASN A 29 20.16 -5.84 -5.03
C ASN A 29 21.52 -6.55 -5.13
N GLY A 30 21.92 -6.93 -6.35
CA GLY A 30 23.18 -7.64 -6.62
C GLY A 30 23.20 -9.13 -6.24
N LEU A 31 22.11 -9.67 -5.67
CA LEU A 31 22.06 -11.05 -5.19
C LEU A 31 21.14 -11.92 -6.04
N LYS A 32 21.64 -13.08 -6.48
CA LYS A 32 20.83 -14.14 -7.09
C LYS A 32 19.96 -14.79 -6.03
N ARG A 33 18.67 -14.99 -6.31
CA ARG A 33 17.76 -15.65 -5.37
C ARG A 33 16.80 -16.60 -6.09
N PRO A 34 16.45 -17.75 -5.47
CA PRO A 34 15.69 -18.80 -6.15
C PRO A 34 14.21 -18.46 -6.35
N TRP A 35 13.66 -17.45 -5.68
CA TRP A 35 12.29 -16.95 -5.87
C TRP A 35 12.21 -15.67 -6.74
N ILE A 36 13.33 -15.29 -7.37
CA ILE A 36 13.38 -14.12 -8.26
C ILE A 36 13.49 -14.62 -9.69
N LEU A 37 12.59 -14.15 -10.54
CA LEU A 37 12.62 -14.44 -11.98
C LEU A 37 13.70 -13.59 -12.66
N PRO A 38 14.34 -14.09 -13.73
CA PRO A 38 15.06 -13.21 -14.65
C PRO A 38 14.17 -12.03 -15.06
N ALA A 39 14.72 -10.82 -15.11
CA ALA A 39 13.92 -9.60 -15.24
C ALA A 39 13.04 -9.57 -16.52
N TYR A 40 13.49 -10.22 -17.60
CA TYR A 40 12.74 -10.34 -18.85
C TYR A 40 11.50 -11.24 -18.74
N LEU A 41 11.43 -12.10 -17.71
CA LEU A 41 10.32 -13.03 -17.44
C LEU A 41 9.33 -12.52 -16.40
N TRP A 42 9.38 -11.24 -16.00
CA TRP A 42 8.52 -10.72 -14.94
C TRP A 42 7.01 -10.97 -15.18
N LYS A 43 6.57 -10.99 -16.45
CA LYS A 43 5.18 -11.30 -16.83
C LYS A 43 4.76 -12.71 -16.46
N GLU A 44 5.68 -13.67 -16.38
CA GLU A 44 5.36 -15.03 -15.95
C GLU A 44 4.93 -15.09 -14.48
N GLY A 45 5.24 -14.05 -13.69
CA GLY A 45 4.73 -13.88 -12.34
C GLY A 45 3.26 -13.45 -12.27
N LEU A 46 2.62 -13.11 -13.40
CA LEU A 46 1.24 -12.65 -13.48
C LEU A 46 0.27 -13.81 -13.71
N TRP A 47 -1.00 -13.62 -13.32
CA TRP A 47 -2.08 -14.48 -13.74
C TRP A 47 -2.29 -14.37 -15.24
N GLU A 48 -2.53 -15.51 -15.90
CA GLU A 48 -2.53 -15.63 -17.36
C GLU A 48 -3.39 -14.56 -18.05
N ARG A 49 -4.61 -14.31 -17.56
CA ARG A 49 -5.54 -13.37 -18.21
C ARG A 49 -5.14 -11.89 -18.10
N ILE A 50 -4.15 -11.54 -17.29
CA ILE A 50 -3.65 -10.16 -17.18
C ILE A 50 -2.22 -9.99 -17.70
N LYS A 51 -1.61 -11.05 -18.25
CA LYS A 51 -0.22 -11.01 -18.76
C LYS A 51 0.00 -9.94 -19.84
N ASP A 52 -1.02 -9.68 -20.65
CA ASP A 52 -0.96 -8.68 -21.73
C ASP A 52 -1.67 -7.37 -21.37
N SER A 53 -2.86 -7.45 -20.77
CA SER A 53 -3.65 -6.25 -20.43
C SER A 53 -2.99 -5.38 -19.36
N LEU A 54 -2.27 -5.95 -18.39
CA LEU A 54 -1.56 -5.15 -17.38
C LEU A 54 -0.43 -4.30 -17.99
N PRO A 55 0.53 -4.85 -18.77
CA PRO A 55 1.53 -4.03 -19.47
C PRO A 55 0.92 -2.94 -20.36
N GLU A 56 -0.17 -3.23 -21.07
CA GLU A 56 -0.88 -2.25 -21.89
C GLU A 56 -1.45 -1.11 -21.05
N TYR A 57 -2.11 -1.45 -19.94
CA TYR A 57 -2.59 -0.49 -18.96
C TYR A 57 -1.47 0.40 -18.42
N LEU A 58 -0.33 -0.18 -17.99
CA LEU A 58 0.79 0.59 -17.47
C LEU A 58 1.32 1.60 -18.50
N LYS A 59 1.40 1.19 -19.78
CA LYS A 59 1.83 2.08 -20.87
C LYS A 59 0.81 3.19 -21.12
N LYS A 60 -0.48 2.83 -21.23
CA LYS A 60 -1.57 3.76 -21.53
C LYS A 60 -1.74 4.82 -20.44
N GLU A 61 -1.76 4.37 -19.18
CA GLU A 61 -1.99 5.22 -18.01
C GLU A 61 -0.70 5.84 -17.46
N LYS A 62 0.44 5.63 -18.15
CA LYS A 62 1.78 6.14 -17.79
C LYS A 62 2.18 5.81 -16.35
N VAL A 63 1.83 4.61 -15.90
CA VAL A 63 2.21 4.09 -14.58
C VAL A 63 3.63 3.56 -14.66
N GLN A 64 4.51 4.05 -13.80
CA GLN A 64 5.83 3.48 -13.66
C GLN A 64 5.73 2.08 -13.04
N ARG A 65 6.07 1.07 -13.83
CA ARG A 65 6.15 -0.32 -13.36
C ARG A 65 7.13 -0.43 -12.19
N HIS A 66 6.70 -1.10 -11.12
CA HIS A 66 7.53 -1.37 -9.95
C HIS A 66 8.83 -2.11 -10.31
N ARG A 67 9.97 -1.63 -9.78
CA ARG A 67 11.31 -2.16 -10.09
C ARG A 67 11.51 -3.62 -9.67
N GLY A 68 10.74 -4.09 -8.69
CA GLY A 68 10.77 -5.45 -8.17
C GLY A 68 9.71 -6.39 -8.77
N CYS A 69 9.11 -6.06 -9.92
CA CYS A 69 8.04 -6.85 -10.55
C CYS A 69 8.45 -8.30 -10.93
N HIS A 70 9.75 -8.61 -11.01
CA HIS A 70 10.28 -9.96 -11.22
C HIS A 70 10.48 -10.76 -9.93
N ASN A 71 10.28 -10.16 -8.75
CA ASN A 71 10.33 -10.86 -7.47
C ASN A 71 8.98 -11.50 -7.17
N LEU A 72 8.94 -12.82 -6.98
CA LEU A 72 7.69 -13.54 -6.72
C LEU A 72 7.05 -13.21 -5.36
N LYS A 73 7.80 -12.57 -4.46
CA LYS A 73 7.32 -12.03 -3.17
C LYS A 73 6.87 -10.57 -3.26
N SER A 74 6.86 -9.96 -4.46
CA SER A 74 6.44 -8.58 -4.64
C SER A 74 4.97 -8.39 -4.28
N SER A 75 4.71 -7.51 -3.32
CA SER A 75 3.37 -6.99 -2.99
C SER A 75 2.70 -6.34 -4.19
N TRP A 76 3.44 -5.60 -5.02
CA TRP A 76 2.90 -4.99 -6.24
C TRP A 76 2.35 -6.04 -7.23
N ILE A 77 3.09 -7.12 -7.49
CA ILE A 77 2.61 -8.22 -8.36
C ILE A 77 1.41 -8.92 -7.74
N LEU A 78 1.44 -9.15 -6.42
CA LEU A 78 0.30 -9.69 -5.70
C LEU A 78 -0.93 -8.79 -5.83
N CYS A 79 -0.78 -7.48 -5.64
CA CYS A 79 -1.83 -6.48 -5.81
C CYS A 79 -2.46 -6.57 -7.21
N ALA A 80 -1.62 -6.55 -8.26
CA ALA A 80 -2.09 -6.67 -9.63
C ALA A 80 -2.85 -7.98 -9.87
N ASN A 81 -2.31 -9.13 -9.43
CA ASN A 81 -2.97 -10.42 -9.59
C ASN A 81 -4.27 -10.57 -8.80
N LEU A 82 -4.39 -9.88 -7.65
CA LEU A 82 -5.58 -9.96 -6.82
C LEU A 82 -6.69 -9.02 -7.28
N TYR A 83 -6.40 -7.77 -7.66
CA TYR A 83 -7.46 -6.78 -7.85
C TYR A 83 -7.67 -6.37 -9.31
N PHE A 84 -6.62 -6.30 -10.13
CA PHE A 84 -6.73 -5.85 -11.52
C PHE A 84 -7.72 -6.70 -12.35
N PRO A 85 -7.76 -8.04 -12.24
CA PRO A 85 -8.76 -8.87 -12.93
C PRO A 85 -10.21 -8.47 -12.70
N PHE A 86 -10.54 -7.93 -11.52
CA PHE A 86 -11.91 -7.64 -11.13
C PHE A 86 -12.46 -6.37 -11.77
N GLY A 87 -11.69 -5.73 -12.66
CA GLY A 87 -12.24 -4.76 -13.61
C GLY A 87 -13.34 -5.35 -14.51
N GLU A 88 -13.31 -6.68 -14.72
CA GLU A 88 -14.32 -7.46 -15.47
C GLU A 88 -15.49 -7.97 -14.59
N ASP A 89 -15.46 -7.71 -13.29
CA ASP A 89 -16.48 -8.15 -12.33
C ASP A 89 -16.57 -7.20 -11.13
N LYS A 90 -16.82 -5.94 -11.45
CA LYS A 90 -16.88 -4.86 -10.47
C LYS A 90 -18.00 -5.05 -9.45
N GLN A 91 -19.05 -5.80 -9.79
CA GLN A 91 -20.12 -6.13 -8.86
C GLN A 91 -19.61 -7.00 -7.72
N LEU A 92 -18.87 -8.08 -8.03
CA LEU A 92 -18.29 -8.95 -7.02
C LEU A 92 -17.32 -8.20 -6.10
N LEU A 93 -16.50 -7.30 -6.67
CA LEU A 93 -15.61 -6.43 -5.91
C LEU A 93 -16.36 -5.39 -5.07
N SER A 94 -17.43 -4.78 -5.59
CA SER A 94 -18.24 -3.82 -4.84
C SER A 94 -18.92 -4.46 -3.64
N GLY A 95 -19.40 -5.70 -3.75
CA GLY A 95 -19.96 -6.44 -2.61
C GLY A 95 -18.91 -6.75 -1.53
N PHE A 96 -17.67 -7.05 -1.93
CA PHE A 96 -16.57 -7.21 -0.98
C PHE A 96 -16.28 -5.91 -0.23
N LEU A 97 -16.07 -4.82 -0.96
CA LEU A 97 -15.76 -3.51 -0.37
C LEU A 97 -16.92 -3.01 0.49
N ASN A 98 -18.16 -3.23 0.09
CA ASN A 98 -19.34 -2.95 0.90
C ASN A 98 -19.26 -3.62 2.27
N LYS A 99 -19.01 -4.94 2.27
CA LYS A 99 -19.01 -5.75 3.49
C LYS A 99 -17.83 -5.48 4.42
N PHE A 100 -16.63 -5.32 3.86
CA PHE A 100 -15.39 -5.30 4.65
C PHE A 100 -14.73 -3.92 4.78
N VAL A 101 -15.11 -2.95 3.94
CA VAL A 101 -14.53 -1.60 3.96
C VAL A 101 -15.57 -0.58 4.42
N SER A 102 -16.68 -0.41 3.69
CA SER A 102 -17.76 0.49 4.10
C SER A 102 -19.07 0.15 3.40
N ASP A 103 -20.13 0.06 4.18
CA ASP A 103 -21.52 -0.11 3.74
C ASP A 103 -22.02 1.01 2.79
N LYS A 104 -21.36 2.16 2.77
CA LYS A 104 -21.60 3.25 1.81
C LYS A 104 -21.22 2.87 0.38
N ILE A 105 -20.37 1.87 0.18
CA ILE A 105 -19.89 1.46 -1.15
C ILE A 105 -20.95 0.60 -1.82
N SER A 106 -21.50 1.06 -2.94
CA SER A 106 -22.57 0.38 -3.68
C SER A 106 -22.13 -0.09 -5.06
N THR A 107 -21.21 0.62 -5.71
CA THR A 107 -20.62 0.25 -7.00
C THR A 107 -19.11 0.47 -6.99
N VAL A 108 -18.40 -0.27 -7.84
CA VAL A 108 -17.02 0.04 -8.21
C VAL A 108 -17.03 0.50 -9.66
N ASP A 109 -16.49 1.68 -9.91
CA ASP A 109 -16.47 2.29 -11.24
C ASP A 109 -15.13 2.02 -11.92
N ARG A 110 -14.03 2.17 -11.18
CA ARG A 110 -12.67 1.95 -11.68
C ARG A 110 -11.76 1.33 -10.61
N ILE A 111 -10.80 0.56 -11.11
CA ILE A 111 -9.67 0.04 -10.35
C ILE A 111 -8.43 0.69 -10.94
N GLU A 112 -7.62 1.33 -10.10
CA GLU A 112 -6.49 2.12 -10.53
C GLU A 112 -5.24 1.70 -9.78
N LEU A 113 -4.26 1.12 -10.47
CA LEU A 113 -2.99 0.76 -9.84
C LEU A 113 -2.13 2.00 -9.66
N GLU A 114 -1.33 2.02 -8.59
CA GLU A 114 -0.40 3.11 -8.30
C GLU A 114 -1.12 4.46 -8.37
N TYR A 115 -2.16 4.64 -7.57
CA TYR A 115 -3.07 5.77 -7.74
C TYR A 115 -2.37 7.12 -7.57
N SER A 116 -2.67 8.05 -8.48
CA SER A 116 -2.28 9.45 -8.36
C SER A 116 -3.31 10.29 -9.07
N GLU A 117 -3.91 11.23 -8.34
CA GLU A 117 -4.84 12.20 -8.92
C GLU A 117 -4.09 13.28 -9.71
N GLY A 118 -4.79 13.95 -10.62
CA GLY A 118 -4.29 15.12 -11.35
C GLY A 118 -4.46 16.44 -10.57
N GLY A 119 -3.89 17.51 -11.12
CA GLY A 119 -4.08 18.88 -10.61
C GLY A 119 -3.62 19.07 -9.16
N GLU A 120 -4.38 19.85 -8.38
CA GLU A 120 -4.05 20.18 -6.98
C GLU A 120 -4.07 18.97 -6.03
N LEU A 121 -4.72 17.87 -6.43
CA LEU A 121 -4.79 16.63 -5.67
C LEU A 121 -3.61 15.69 -5.94
N ASN A 122 -2.75 16.05 -6.89
CA ASN A 122 -1.54 15.30 -7.16
C ASN A 122 -0.60 15.33 -5.94
N PRO A 123 0.03 14.20 -5.54
CA PRO A 123 0.96 14.16 -4.40
C PRO A 123 2.09 15.19 -4.49
N ALA A 124 2.54 15.55 -5.68
CA ALA A 124 3.52 16.62 -5.88
C ALA A 124 3.07 17.95 -5.26
N GLU A 125 1.85 18.37 -5.57
CA GLU A 125 1.28 19.63 -5.10
C GLU A 125 0.69 19.51 -3.70
N LEU A 126 -0.13 18.47 -3.50
CA LEU A 126 -0.87 18.24 -2.28
C LEU A 126 0.07 17.94 -1.11
N LEU A 127 0.99 16.98 -1.27
CA LEU A 127 1.85 16.50 -0.19
C LEU A 127 3.28 17.05 -0.24
N GLY A 128 3.62 17.86 -1.25
CA GLY A 128 4.96 18.41 -1.43
C GLY A 128 5.97 17.35 -1.90
N GLU A 129 5.58 16.55 -2.91
CA GLU A 129 6.40 15.46 -3.47
C GLU A 129 6.80 15.64 -4.95
N PRO A 130 7.37 16.79 -5.37
CA PRO A 130 7.48 17.19 -6.77
C PRO A 130 8.42 16.38 -7.66
N GLN A 131 9.24 15.50 -7.07
CA GLN A 131 10.25 14.70 -7.80
C GLN A 131 9.76 13.29 -8.17
N GLY A 132 8.46 13.02 -7.99
CA GLY A 132 7.86 11.73 -8.26
C GLY A 132 6.97 11.68 -9.50
N THR A 133 6.59 10.47 -9.85
CA THR A 133 5.59 10.14 -10.87
C THR A 133 4.71 9.01 -10.35
N ARG A 134 3.58 8.76 -11.03
CA ARG A 134 2.70 7.65 -10.69
C ARG A 134 3.47 6.32 -10.63
N GLY A 135 3.57 5.70 -9.46
CA GLY A 135 4.36 4.48 -9.22
C GLY A 135 5.85 4.65 -8.87
N ALA A 136 6.35 5.89 -8.70
CA ALA A 136 7.73 6.10 -8.29
C ALA A 136 7.96 7.43 -7.55
N ASN A 137 8.71 7.39 -6.44
CA ASN A 137 9.22 8.55 -5.70
C ASN A 137 8.16 9.55 -5.17
N GLN A 138 6.87 9.23 -5.27
CA GLN A 138 5.75 9.92 -4.61
C GLN A 138 4.82 8.90 -3.95
N THR A 139 3.87 9.38 -3.19
CA THR A 139 2.83 8.61 -2.51
C THR A 139 1.84 8.17 -3.57
N SER A 140 1.75 6.86 -3.74
CA SER A 140 1.02 6.24 -4.84
C SER A 140 0.45 4.95 -4.27
N PRO A 141 -0.78 4.96 -3.71
CA PRO A 141 -1.39 3.75 -3.17
C PRO A 141 -1.39 2.65 -4.22
N ASP A 142 -0.98 1.43 -3.85
CA ASP A 142 -0.78 0.31 -4.79
C ASP A 142 -2.03 0.05 -5.66
N VAL A 143 -3.22 0.22 -5.08
CA VAL A 143 -4.49 0.22 -5.79
C VAL A 143 -5.48 1.20 -5.17
N ALA A 144 -6.24 1.89 -6.03
CA ALA A 144 -7.42 2.64 -5.63
C ALA A 144 -8.68 2.06 -6.26
N PHE A 145 -9.77 2.14 -5.50
CA PHE A 145 -11.13 1.84 -5.97
C PHE A 145 -11.93 3.14 -6.00
N ILE A 146 -12.32 3.54 -7.21
CA ILE A 146 -13.22 4.66 -7.43
C ILE A 146 -14.63 4.08 -7.42
N VAL A 147 -15.50 4.61 -6.55
CA VAL A 147 -16.80 3.99 -6.21
C VAL A 147 -17.95 4.99 -6.29
N ASN A 148 -19.18 4.46 -6.37
CA ASN A 148 -20.43 5.22 -6.32
C ASN A 148 -20.58 6.31 -7.40
N GLY A 149 -20.22 5.98 -8.64
CA GLY A 149 -20.25 6.94 -9.76
C GLY A 149 -19.14 7.99 -9.66
N GLY A 150 -18.00 7.64 -9.09
CA GLY A 150 -16.86 8.55 -8.91
C GLY A 150 -16.91 9.41 -7.65
N ARG A 151 -17.88 9.20 -6.76
CA ARG A 151 -18.07 10.02 -5.55
C ARG A 151 -17.42 9.47 -4.30
N GLY A 152 -16.90 8.25 -4.30
CA GLY A 152 -16.09 7.73 -3.21
C GLY A 152 -14.73 7.24 -3.70
N LEU A 153 -13.76 7.25 -2.80
CA LEU A 153 -12.39 6.82 -3.08
C LEU A 153 -11.87 5.93 -1.95
N VAL A 154 -11.37 4.75 -2.29
CA VAL A 154 -10.65 3.87 -1.36
C VAL A 154 -9.21 3.71 -1.84
N LEU A 155 -8.28 4.30 -1.11
CA LEU A 155 -6.83 4.25 -1.37
C LEU A 155 -6.23 3.08 -0.60
N THR A 156 -5.63 2.10 -1.28
CA THR A 156 -5.18 0.87 -0.64
C THR A 156 -3.68 0.62 -0.86
N GLU A 157 -2.93 0.58 0.25
CA GLU A 157 -1.57 0.04 0.29
C GLU A 157 -1.68 -1.49 0.42
N ASN A 158 -0.96 -2.23 -0.40
CA ASN A 158 -0.98 -3.68 -0.44
C ASN A 158 0.32 -4.26 0.13
N LYS A 159 0.23 -5.10 1.16
CA LYS A 159 1.37 -5.70 1.84
C LYS A 159 1.33 -7.22 1.80
N TYR A 160 2.44 -7.83 1.38
CA TYR A 160 2.55 -9.27 1.30
C TYR A 160 3.58 -9.80 2.31
N THR A 161 4.87 -9.65 2.01
CA THR A 161 5.98 -10.21 2.81
C THR A 161 6.79 -9.17 3.55
N GLU A 162 6.48 -7.89 3.34
CA GLU A 162 7.10 -6.78 4.04
C GLU A 162 6.87 -6.90 5.55
N HIS A 163 7.88 -6.51 6.33
CA HIS A 163 7.81 -6.53 7.80
C HIS A 163 7.34 -5.20 8.40
N SER A 164 7.18 -4.15 7.58
CA SER A 164 6.78 -2.80 8.00
C SER A 164 6.27 -1.95 6.83
N PHE A 165 5.83 -0.73 7.13
CA PHE A 165 5.58 0.36 6.17
C PHE A 165 6.78 1.30 6.02
N TYR A 166 7.98 0.78 6.31
CA TYR A 166 9.28 1.44 6.29
C TYR A 166 9.46 2.62 7.28
N PRO A 167 10.70 2.90 7.69
CA PRO A 167 11.02 4.10 8.47
C PRO A 167 10.96 5.37 7.60
N CYS A 168 10.67 6.49 8.24
CA CYS A 168 10.77 7.81 7.63
C CYS A 168 12.22 8.11 7.22
N SER A 169 12.41 8.54 5.97
CA SER A 169 13.73 8.93 5.47
C SER A 169 14.33 10.08 6.28
N GLY A 170 13.51 10.99 6.80
CA GLY A 170 13.98 12.09 7.66
C GLY A 170 14.66 11.66 8.95
N ARG A 171 14.59 10.38 9.33
CA ARG A 171 15.30 9.82 10.50
C ARG A 171 16.68 9.24 10.16
N LYS A 172 17.10 9.26 8.89
CA LYS A 172 18.42 8.79 8.49
C LYS A 172 19.45 9.92 8.56
N THR A 173 20.62 9.63 9.09
CA THR A 173 21.76 10.56 9.15
C THR A 173 22.27 10.94 7.76
N GLU A 174 22.13 10.03 6.78
CA GLU A 174 22.46 10.24 5.36
C GLU A 174 21.70 11.41 4.71
N HIS A 175 20.59 11.84 5.32
CA HIS A 175 19.79 12.97 4.86
C HIS A 175 20.05 14.25 5.67
N CYS A 176 21.22 14.37 6.33
CA CYS A 176 21.64 15.58 7.05
C CYS A 176 20.67 16.03 8.17
N ASN A 177 19.87 15.13 8.75
CA ASN A 177 19.09 15.48 9.93
C ASN A 177 20.02 15.65 11.14
N PRO A 178 20.15 16.87 11.71
CA PRO A 178 21.09 17.11 12.80
C PRO A 178 20.59 16.52 14.14
N ASP A 179 19.31 16.13 14.22
CA ASP A 179 18.78 15.39 15.36
C ASP A 179 17.71 14.38 14.91
N ILE A 180 18.12 13.12 14.79
CA ILE A 180 17.23 12.00 14.42
C ILE A 180 16.24 11.60 15.52
N LYS A 181 16.44 12.08 16.76
CA LYS A 181 15.58 11.76 17.91
C LYS A 181 14.46 12.76 18.10
N ARG A 182 14.47 13.92 17.43
CA ARG A 182 13.39 14.93 17.51
C ARG A 182 11.98 14.37 17.27
N CYS A 183 11.87 13.33 16.44
CA CYS A 183 10.60 12.68 16.13
C CYS A 183 10.08 11.73 17.23
N LEU A 184 10.85 11.53 18.31
CA LEU A 184 10.47 10.70 19.45
C LEU A 184 9.83 11.53 20.58
N ASP A 185 9.99 12.84 20.57
CA ASP A 185 9.27 13.75 21.46
C ASP A 185 7.86 14.00 20.90
N ILE A 186 6.93 13.11 21.25
CA ILE A 186 5.58 13.14 20.68
C ILE A 186 4.81 14.42 21.04
N GLU A 187 4.95 14.91 22.27
CA GLU A 187 4.26 16.12 22.71
C GLU A 187 4.70 17.33 21.89
N LYS A 188 6.01 17.46 21.65
CA LYS A 188 6.55 18.52 20.80
C LYS A 188 6.17 18.34 19.32
N VAL A 189 6.22 17.10 18.80
CA VAL A 189 5.81 16.81 17.42
C VAL A 189 4.35 17.15 17.18
N LEU A 190 3.45 16.87 18.12
CA LEU A 190 2.02 17.14 17.96
C LEU A 190 1.67 18.62 18.17
N SER A 191 2.35 19.31 19.08
CA SER A 191 2.11 20.74 19.35
C SER A 191 2.72 21.66 18.29
N ASP A 192 3.87 21.30 17.72
CA ASP A 192 4.55 22.08 16.69
C ASP A 192 5.26 21.17 15.66
N PRO A 193 4.49 20.51 14.78
CA PRO A 193 5.06 19.62 13.77
C PRO A 193 5.90 20.37 12.73
N LYS A 194 5.64 21.66 12.48
CA LYS A 194 6.37 22.45 11.47
C LYS A 194 7.81 22.68 11.90
N GLU A 195 8.03 23.09 13.14
CA GLU A 195 9.39 23.28 13.66
C GLU A 195 10.05 21.95 14.05
N THR A 196 9.27 20.96 14.48
CA THR A 196 9.82 19.70 15.03
C THR A 196 10.07 18.65 13.96
N CYS A 197 9.23 18.53 12.93
CA CYS A 197 9.44 17.50 11.91
C CYS A 197 10.56 17.90 10.94
N TYR A 198 11.62 17.10 10.87
CA TYR A 198 12.71 17.35 9.91
C TYR A 198 12.21 17.41 8.45
N MET A 199 11.14 16.68 8.12
CA MET A 199 10.58 16.64 6.77
C MET A 199 9.72 17.88 6.41
N SER A 200 9.34 18.68 7.40
CA SER A 200 8.48 19.88 7.22
C SER A 200 9.27 21.16 6.94
N ASN A 201 10.60 21.14 7.14
CA ASN A 201 11.41 22.33 6.95
C ASN A 201 12.14 22.29 5.62
N TRP A 202 12.14 23.43 4.93
CA TRP A 202 12.98 23.70 3.76
C TRP A 202 14.45 23.76 4.22
N GLU A 203 15.38 23.25 3.41
CA GLU A 203 16.78 23.69 3.47
C GLU A 203 17.07 24.17 2.06
N ASP A 204 17.45 25.45 1.94
CA ASP A 204 17.57 26.22 0.70
C ASP A 204 17.92 25.38 -0.53
N GLY A 205 16.88 24.97 -1.27
CA GLY A 205 16.99 24.31 -2.57
C GLY A 205 17.43 22.83 -2.55
N LYS A 206 17.62 22.21 -1.38
CA LYS A 206 18.11 20.80 -1.28
C LYS A 206 17.01 19.77 -1.01
N ARG A 207 15.89 20.16 -0.41
CA ARG A 207 14.81 19.24 -0.02
C ARG A 207 13.43 19.83 -0.23
N THR A 208 12.46 18.95 -0.51
CA THR A 208 11.07 19.32 -0.71
C THR A 208 10.35 19.40 0.64
N ASN A 209 9.72 20.54 0.93
CA ASN A 209 8.88 20.69 2.12
C ASN A 209 7.69 19.73 2.02
N ARG A 210 7.65 18.71 2.90
CA ARG A 210 6.55 17.76 2.93
C ARG A 210 5.38 18.36 3.70
N LYS A 211 4.21 18.33 3.08
CA LYS A 211 2.97 18.92 3.60
C LYS A 211 2.09 17.91 4.34
N TYR A 212 2.62 16.75 4.74
CA TYR A 212 1.80 15.71 5.38
C TYR A 212 1.07 16.21 6.64
N TRP A 213 1.75 17.04 7.43
CA TRP A 213 1.21 17.61 8.67
C TRP A 213 0.18 18.71 8.45
N ASP A 214 0.04 19.24 7.23
CA ASP A 214 -1.00 20.22 6.93
C ASP A 214 -2.40 19.57 6.86
N PHE A 215 -2.48 18.25 6.68
CA PHE A 215 -3.75 17.50 6.53
C PHE A 215 -4.01 16.50 7.66
N ILE A 216 -2.97 16.03 8.34
CA ILE A 216 -3.15 15.08 9.44
C ILE A 216 -3.66 15.82 10.68
N LYS A 217 -4.86 15.46 11.12
CA LYS A 217 -5.42 15.88 12.40
C LYS A 217 -5.42 14.71 13.38
N PHE A 218 -4.56 14.78 14.39
CA PHE A 218 -4.54 13.79 15.46
C PHE A 218 -5.73 13.96 16.41
N SER A 219 -6.18 12.86 16.99
CA SER A 219 -7.15 12.87 18.08
C SER A 219 -6.50 13.31 19.40
N ASP A 220 -7.29 13.83 20.33
CA ASP A 220 -6.81 14.22 21.67
C ASP A 220 -6.19 13.03 22.44
N GLY A 221 -6.61 11.81 22.11
CA GLY A 221 -6.08 10.58 22.69
C GLY A 221 -4.72 10.15 22.12
N ALA A 222 -4.32 10.65 20.96
CA ALA A 222 -3.14 10.15 20.25
C ALA A 222 -1.84 10.32 21.05
N ALA A 223 -1.67 11.43 21.76
CA ALA A 223 -0.50 11.68 22.60
C ALA A 223 -0.34 10.66 23.74
N ARG A 224 -1.44 10.06 24.21
CA ARG A 224 -1.43 9.03 25.26
C ARG A 224 -1.04 7.65 24.73
N ILE A 225 -1.26 7.40 23.45
CA ILE A 225 -0.97 6.13 22.78
C ILE A 225 0.46 6.15 22.25
N LEU A 226 0.83 7.24 21.58
CA LEU A 226 2.06 7.32 20.80
C LEU A 226 3.28 7.53 21.68
N LYS A 227 4.35 6.79 21.40
CA LYS A 227 5.68 6.94 22.03
C LYS A 227 6.64 7.80 21.19
N GLY A 228 6.12 8.37 20.10
CA GLY A 228 6.86 9.09 19.08
C GLY A 228 6.05 9.16 17.79
N CYS A 229 6.53 9.91 16.81
CA CYS A 229 5.90 10.03 15.50
C CYS A 229 5.67 8.64 14.87
N PRO A 230 4.43 8.30 14.46
CA PRO A 230 4.10 6.97 13.94
C PRO A 230 4.85 6.64 12.64
N ALA A 231 5.26 7.65 11.88
CA ALA A 231 6.07 7.49 10.67
C ALA A 231 7.56 7.18 10.96
N ALA A 232 8.05 7.40 12.18
CA ALA A 232 9.49 7.43 12.45
C ALA A 232 10.19 6.09 12.17
N MET A 233 9.60 4.99 12.62
CA MET A 233 10.25 3.67 12.67
C MET A 233 9.77 2.71 11.57
N ALA A 234 8.47 2.60 11.40
CA ALA A 234 7.88 1.52 10.61
C ALA A 234 6.54 1.89 9.95
N GLY A 235 6.06 3.12 10.12
CA GLY A 235 4.73 3.56 9.67
C GLY A 235 4.75 4.59 8.54
N TYR A 236 5.88 4.83 7.87
CA TYR A 236 6.01 6.00 7.00
C TYR A 236 5.08 5.98 5.79
N GLN A 237 4.97 4.85 5.09
CA GLN A 237 4.04 4.77 3.96
C GLN A 237 2.58 4.91 4.42
N LEU A 238 2.22 4.28 5.55
CA LEU A 238 0.87 4.36 6.10
C LEU A 238 0.50 5.80 6.49
N PHE A 239 1.44 6.52 7.10
CA PHE A 239 1.28 7.93 7.44
C PHE A 239 1.10 8.82 6.21
N ARG A 240 1.92 8.63 5.17
CA ARG A 240 1.81 9.38 3.90
C ARG A 240 0.48 9.10 3.19
N GLN A 241 0.05 7.85 3.16
CA GLN A 241 -1.24 7.49 2.57
C GLN A 241 -2.40 8.09 3.38
N GLN A 242 -2.35 8.08 4.72
CA GLN A 242 -3.36 8.76 5.52
C GLN A 242 -3.39 10.26 5.20
N ALA A 243 -2.23 10.91 5.12
CA ALA A 243 -2.16 12.34 4.76
C ALA A 243 -2.71 12.61 3.36
N LEU A 244 -2.45 11.72 2.39
CA LEU A 244 -3.05 11.78 1.06
C LEU A 244 -4.57 11.71 1.12
N ALA A 245 -5.09 10.74 1.88
CA ALA A 245 -6.53 10.51 2.02
C ALA A 245 -7.22 11.71 2.67
N GLU A 246 -6.64 12.27 3.75
CA GLU A 246 -7.14 13.47 4.41
C GLU A 246 -7.13 14.68 3.46
N GLY A 247 -6.00 14.94 2.80
CA GLY A 247 -5.88 16.07 1.88
C GLY A 247 -6.87 16.01 0.71
N ILE A 248 -7.15 14.80 0.19
CA ILE A 248 -8.19 14.61 -0.83
C ILE A 248 -9.59 14.82 -0.24
N ALA A 249 -9.88 14.26 0.94
CA ALA A 249 -11.17 14.40 1.61
C ALA A 249 -11.48 15.87 1.95
N GLU A 250 -10.47 16.66 2.29
CA GLU A 250 -10.63 18.07 2.62
C GLU A 250 -11.08 18.93 1.44
N ARG A 251 -10.72 18.57 0.20
CA ARG A 251 -11.14 19.32 -1.00
C ARG A 251 -12.62 19.13 -1.35
N GLY A 252 -13.26 18.08 -0.83
CA GLY A 252 -14.70 17.86 -0.99
C GLY A 252 -15.12 17.34 -2.38
N ASN A 253 -14.16 16.86 -3.19
CA ASN A 253 -14.45 16.24 -4.49
C ASN A 253 -15.11 14.86 -4.36
N TYR A 254 -15.00 14.23 -3.18
CA TYR A 254 -15.58 12.93 -2.87
C TYR A 254 -16.47 13.03 -1.62
N ASP A 255 -17.57 12.30 -1.62
CA ASP A 255 -18.48 12.14 -0.48
C ASP A 255 -17.78 11.42 0.69
N PHE A 256 -16.81 10.55 0.38
CA PHE A 256 -15.91 9.95 1.37
C PHE A 256 -14.59 9.48 0.74
N VAL A 257 -13.54 9.49 1.56
CA VAL A 257 -12.23 8.91 1.22
C VAL A 257 -11.82 7.95 2.34
N ILE A 258 -11.32 6.78 1.99
CA ILE A 258 -10.85 5.77 2.95
C ILE A 258 -9.40 5.42 2.62
N SER A 259 -8.51 5.62 3.59
CA SER A 259 -7.18 5.01 3.61
C SER A 259 -7.31 3.55 4.03
N CYS A 260 -6.78 2.63 3.24
CA CYS A 260 -6.95 1.21 3.43
C CYS A 260 -5.62 0.46 3.36
N VAL A 261 -5.52 -0.63 4.10
CA VAL A 261 -4.42 -1.60 3.97
C VAL A 261 -4.98 -2.97 3.61
N ALA A 262 -4.53 -3.52 2.48
CA ALA A 262 -4.69 -4.92 2.17
C ALA A 262 -3.45 -5.69 2.62
N TYR A 263 -3.61 -6.78 3.39
CA TYR A 263 -2.47 -7.48 3.98
C TYR A 263 -2.61 -9.01 4.02
N ASP A 264 -1.50 -9.71 4.20
CA ASP A 264 -1.52 -11.14 4.53
C ASP A 264 -1.73 -11.36 6.04
N ASN A 265 -2.84 -12.00 6.43
CA ASN A 265 -3.17 -12.17 7.85
C ASN A 265 -2.21 -13.09 8.64
N LYS A 266 -1.35 -13.83 7.95
CA LYS A 266 -0.30 -14.65 8.58
C LYS A 266 0.94 -13.82 8.93
N ASN A 267 1.07 -12.60 8.41
CA ASN A 267 2.23 -11.73 8.63
C ASN A 267 2.12 -10.94 9.96
N GLN A 268 2.33 -11.64 11.08
CA GLN A 268 2.27 -11.04 12.42
C GLN A 268 3.32 -9.94 12.62
N THR A 269 4.48 -10.05 11.98
CA THR A 269 5.53 -9.03 12.04
C THR A 269 5.05 -7.69 11.51
N LEU A 270 4.35 -7.68 10.36
CA LEU A 270 3.75 -6.48 9.80
C LEU A 270 2.64 -5.93 10.72
N ILE A 271 1.75 -6.81 11.20
CA ILE A 271 0.63 -6.43 12.07
C ILE A 271 1.10 -5.66 13.30
N SER A 272 2.18 -6.11 13.94
CA SER A 272 2.76 -5.48 15.12
C SER A 272 3.92 -4.52 14.83
N CYS A 273 4.16 -4.13 13.58
CA CYS A 273 5.38 -3.39 13.22
C CYS A 273 5.47 -2.00 13.87
N LEU A 274 4.33 -1.44 14.29
CA LEU A 274 4.22 -0.12 14.93
C LEU A 274 4.28 -0.17 16.47
N LYS A 275 4.53 -1.34 17.07
CA LYS A 275 4.59 -1.50 18.54
C LYS A 275 5.58 -0.55 19.19
N SER A 276 6.69 -0.27 18.51
CA SER A 276 7.72 0.66 18.99
C SER A 276 7.24 2.11 19.08
N THR A 277 6.22 2.50 18.31
CA THR A 277 5.58 3.82 18.37
C THR A 277 4.33 3.82 19.26
N GLY A 278 4.02 2.72 19.95
CA GLY A 278 2.88 2.62 20.86
C GLY A 278 1.60 2.03 20.26
N ILE A 279 1.66 1.51 19.03
CA ILE A 279 0.50 0.92 18.32
C ILE A 279 0.75 -0.59 18.22
N ASP A 280 0.03 -1.39 19.00
CA ASP A 280 0.28 -2.84 19.05
C ASP A 280 -0.23 -3.57 17.81
N ASP A 281 -1.39 -3.14 17.29
CA ASP A 281 -1.99 -3.66 16.05
C ASP A 281 -2.52 -2.53 15.16
N PHE A 282 -1.84 -2.28 14.03
CA PHE A 282 -2.23 -1.19 13.13
C PHE A 282 -3.67 -1.33 12.61
N ARG A 283 -4.23 -2.54 12.56
CA ARG A 283 -5.55 -2.81 11.98
C ARG A 283 -6.67 -2.27 12.84
N ALA A 284 -6.46 -2.25 14.16
CA ALA A 284 -7.46 -1.86 15.16
C ALA A 284 -7.19 -0.47 15.74
N GLU A 285 -5.93 -0.08 15.81
CA GLU A 285 -5.53 1.11 16.59
C GLU A 285 -5.19 2.32 15.71
N TRP A 286 -4.80 2.13 14.43
CA TRP A 286 -4.36 3.22 13.57
C TRP A 286 -5.45 4.28 13.36
N SER A 287 -6.70 3.87 13.15
CA SER A 287 -7.82 4.79 12.97
C SER A 287 -8.06 5.70 14.18
N ASN A 288 -7.75 5.22 15.39
CA ASN A 288 -8.05 5.93 16.64
C ASN A 288 -7.10 7.12 16.86
N LEU A 289 -6.03 7.22 16.07
CA LEU A 289 -5.06 8.30 16.15
C LEU A 289 -5.56 9.59 15.51
N PHE A 290 -6.60 9.55 14.68
CA PHE A 290 -6.96 10.68 13.81
C PHE A 290 -8.42 11.10 13.99
N ASP A 291 -8.65 12.41 14.01
CA ASP A 291 -9.97 13.06 14.01
C ASP A 291 -10.22 13.83 12.69
N GLY A 292 -9.65 13.30 11.60
CA GLY A 292 -9.74 13.84 10.25
C GLY A 292 -11.05 13.50 9.53
N LYS A 293 -11.11 13.84 8.24
CA LYS A 293 -12.25 13.56 7.36
C LYS A 293 -12.16 12.19 6.70
N ALA A 294 -10.95 11.66 6.49
CA ALA A 294 -10.76 10.37 5.86
C ALA A 294 -10.95 9.22 6.85
N GLY A 295 -11.62 8.15 6.41
CA GLY A 295 -11.69 6.92 7.19
C GLY A 295 -10.41 6.10 7.08
N PHE A 296 -10.21 5.16 8.01
CA PHE A 296 -9.20 4.11 7.89
C PHE A 296 -9.83 2.72 7.98
N LYS A 297 -9.39 1.79 7.12
CA LYS A 297 -9.80 0.38 7.12
C LYS A 297 -8.64 -0.55 6.79
N SER A 298 -8.84 -1.84 7.05
CA SER A 298 -7.96 -2.87 6.54
C SER A 298 -8.74 -4.15 6.27
N PHE A 299 -8.26 -4.95 5.32
CA PHE A 299 -8.78 -6.28 5.04
C PHE A 299 -7.64 -7.21 4.65
N SER A 300 -7.81 -8.52 4.85
CA SER A 300 -6.79 -9.49 4.45
C SER A 300 -7.01 -10.03 3.04
N HIS A 301 -5.93 -10.44 2.37
CA HIS A 301 -6.02 -11.12 1.08
C HIS A 301 -6.86 -12.39 1.17
N GLN A 302 -6.80 -13.10 2.31
CA GLN A 302 -7.61 -14.29 2.55
C GLN A 302 -9.10 -13.98 2.69
N GLN A 303 -9.48 -12.83 3.28
CA GLN A 303 -10.88 -12.39 3.30
C GLN A 303 -11.38 -12.16 1.87
N PHE A 304 -10.57 -11.51 1.04
CA PHE A 304 -10.91 -11.28 -0.37
C PHE A 304 -11.06 -12.60 -1.15
N VAL A 305 -10.07 -13.49 -1.10
CA VAL A 305 -10.13 -14.79 -1.81
C VAL A 305 -11.30 -15.65 -1.33
N THR A 306 -11.59 -15.64 -0.02
CA THR A 306 -12.75 -16.35 0.53
C THR A 306 -14.06 -15.76 0.02
N TRP A 307 -14.18 -14.43 -0.04
CA TRP A 307 -15.34 -13.77 -0.63
C TRP A 307 -15.58 -14.18 -2.08
N ILE A 308 -14.52 -14.21 -2.92
CA ILE A 308 -14.63 -14.66 -4.31
C ILE A 308 -15.09 -16.12 -4.40
N ARG A 309 -14.61 -16.98 -3.51
CA ARG A 309 -15.00 -18.40 -3.46
C ARG A 309 -16.47 -18.58 -3.11
N GLU A 310 -17.00 -17.75 -2.21
CA GLU A 310 -18.37 -17.83 -1.70
C GLU A 310 -19.40 -17.11 -2.57
N ASN A 311 -19.01 -16.02 -3.24
CA ASN A 311 -19.92 -15.12 -3.93
C ASN A 311 -19.69 -15.04 -5.45
N GLY A 312 -18.61 -15.66 -5.95
CA GLY A 312 -18.33 -15.73 -7.38
C GLY A 312 -19.39 -16.54 -8.12
N SER A 313 -19.81 -16.07 -9.29
CA SER A 313 -20.79 -16.75 -10.12
C SER A 313 -20.19 -17.95 -10.87
N GLY A 314 -20.62 -19.15 -10.50
CA GLY A 314 -20.29 -20.40 -11.21
C GLY A 314 -18.79 -20.65 -11.35
N ASN A 315 -18.36 -21.09 -12.54
CA ASN A 315 -16.97 -21.45 -12.83
C ASN A 315 -16.09 -20.26 -13.27
N LYS A 316 -16.61 -19.03 -13.36
CA LYS A 316 -15.90 -17.87 -13.95
C LYS A 316 -14.52 -17.65 -13.33
N TRP A 317 -14.45 -17.75 -12.00
CA TRP A 317 -13.24 -17.46 -11.21
C TRP A 317 -12.48 -18.72 -10.77
N LYS A 318 -12.84 -19.91 -11.26
CA LYS A 318 -12.23 -21.18 -10.86
C LYS A 318 -10.72 -21.24 -11.14
N ASP A 319 -10.32 -20.79 -12.33
CA ASP A 319 -8.90 -20.79 -12.73
C ASP A 319 -8.09 -19.77 -11.94
N TRP A 320 -8.68 -18.61 -11.63
CA TRP A 320 -8.06 -17.62 -10.76
C TRP A 320 -7.92 -18.14 -9.33
N LEU A 321 -8.95 -18.78 -8.77
CA LEU A 321 -8.91 -19.40 -7.45
C LEU A 321 -7.84 -20.48 -7.36
N SER A 322 -7.70 -21.31 -8.41
CA SER A 322 -6.63 -22.30 -8.53
C SER A 322 -5.26 -21.62 -8.58
N TYR A 323 -5.12 -20.57 -9.40
CA TYR A 323 -3.89 -19.80 -9.51
C TYR A 323 -3.47 -19.18 -8.17
N VAL A 324 -4.35 -18.44 -7.48
CA VAL A 324 -4.00 -17.77 -6.21
C VAL A 324 -3.72 -18.77 -5.09
N LYS A 325 -4.43 -19.91 -5.07
CA LYS A 325 -4.12 -21.01 -4.14
C LYS A 325 -2.71 -21.56 -4.39
N ASN A 326 -2.36 -21.83 -5.65
CA ASN A 326 -1.06 -22.39 -6.00
C ASN A 326 0.09 -21.37 -5.85
N ARG A 327 -0.17 -20.11 -6.15
CA ARG A 327 0.82 -19.02 -6.19
C ARG A 327 1.08 -18.38 -4.82
N TYR A 328 0.04 -18.27 -4.00
CA TYR A 328 0.06 -17.52 -2.72
C TYR A 328 -0.40 -18.34 -1.51
N GLY A 329 -1.04 -19.50 -1.71
CA GLY A 329 -1.54 -20.33 -0.61
C GLY A 329 -2.80 -19.78 0.07
N TYR A 330 -3.67 -19.10 -0.70
CA TYR A 330 -4.95 -18.52 -0.24
C TYR A 330 -6.17 -19.39 -0.54
#